data_AF-A0A960NWB1-F1
#
_entry.id   AF-A0A960NWB1-F1
#
_cell.length_a   1.000
_cell.length_b   1.000
_cell.length_c   1.000
_cell.angle_alpha   90.00
_cell.angle_beta   90.00
_cell.angle_gamma   90.00
#
_symmetry.space_group_name_H-M   'P 1'
#
loop_
_entity.id
_entity.type
_entity.pdbx_description
1 polymer ?
#
loop_
_entity_poly.entity_id
_entity_poly.type
_entity_poly.pdbx_seq_one_letter_code
_entity_poly.pdbx_strand_id
1 'polypeptide(L)'
;YVADPAHMTDVAASDLLSEAYLAARAREIDPKRAQDFGVGGPKLGGTVYLSAADASGMMVSFIQSNYRGFGSGVAIPGTGIHLQNRGYGFSLDPASQNHVAGGKRPFHTIIPGFVMGKDGPLMSFGVMGGPMQAQGHMQIILRTQLWGQDPQMAADAPRWRVMSGLAVACEDTMDAAVVAGLKALGHQLSFETPDNSFGFGGAQ
;
A
#
# COMPACT_ATOMS: atom_id res chain seq x y z
N TYR A 1 -3.54 8.37 -11.94
CA TYR A 1 -3.90 9.67 -11.35
C TYR A 1 -2.86 10.17 -10.35
N VAL A 2 -2.57 9.44 -9.27
CA VAL A 2 -1.62 9.92 -8.24
C VAL A 2 -0.23 10.25 -8.82
N ALA A 3 0.22 11.49 -8.59
CA ALA A 3 1.52 12.04 -9.01
C ALA A 3 1.94 13.17 -8.05
N ASP A 4 2.94 13.97 -8.43
CA ASP A 4 3.23 15.23 -7.74
C ASP A 4 1.98 16.14 -7.80
N PRO A 5 1.44 16.63 -6.67
CA PRO A 5 0.23 17.47 -6.65
C PRO A 5 0.28 18.69 -7.58
N ALA A 6 1.46 19.29 -7.78
CA ALA A 6 1.63 20.42 -8.69
C ALA A 6 1.41 20.05 -10.18
N HIS A 7 1.36 18.75 -10.49
CA HIS A 7 1.21 18.20 -11.84
C HIS A 7 -0.06 17.33 -12.00
N MET A 8 -0.90 17.24 -10.96
CA MET A 8 -2.19 16.55 -11.03
C MET A 8 -3.26 17.51 -11.58
N THR A 9 -3.25 17.75 -12.90
CA THR A 9 -4.09 18.79 -13.54
C THR A 9 -5.50 18.34 -13.90
N ASP A 10 -5.71 17.04 -14.13
CA ASP A 10 -7.01 16.52 -14.63
C ASP A 10 -7.87 15.95 -13.50
N VAL A 11 -7.24 15.46 -12.43
CA VAL A 11 -7.91 14.80 -11.29
C VAL A 11 -7.14 15.16 -10.04
N ALA A 12 -7.78 15.89 -9.12
CA ALA A 12 -7.22 16.20 -7.81
C ALA A 12 -7.45 15.04 -6.83
N ALA A 13 -6.70 15.04 -5.73
CA ALA A 13 -6.90 14.07 -4.66
C ALA A 13 -8.31 14.13 -4.06
N SER A 14 -8.91 15.34 -3.96
CA SER A 14 -10.28 15.54 -3.49
C SER A 14 -11.33 14.86 -4.37
N ASP A 15 -11.10 14.78 -5.68
CA ASP A 15 -12.05 14.17 -6.61
C ASP A 15 -12.13 12.67 -6.38
N LEU A 16 -10.96 12.04 -6.19
CA LEU A 16 -10.81 10.61 -5.90
C LEU A 16 -11.37 10.21 -4.52
N LEU A 17 -11.47 11.17 -3.61
CA LEU A 17 -11.97 10.98 -2.24
C LEU A 17 -13.40 11.48 -2.05
N SER A 18 -14.04 12.02 -3.09
CA SER A 18 -15.41 12.51 -3.00
C SER A 18 -16.39 11.37 -2.77
N GLU A 19 -17.39 11.58 -1.90
CA GLU A 19 -18.40 10.57 -1.58
C GLU A 19 -19.12 10.07 -2.84
N ALA A 20 -19.42 10.98 -3.78
CA ALA A 20 -20.08 10.64 -5.03
C ALA A 20 -19.25 9.70 -5.90
N TYR A 21 -17.93 9.95 -6.02
CA TYR A 21 -17.03 9.09 -6.77
C TYR A 21 -16.88 7.71 -6.10
N LEU A 22 -16.69 7.68 -4.78
CA LEU A 22 -16.58 6.42 -4.02
C LEU A 22 -17.86 5.59 -4.12
N ALA A 23 -19.04 6.21 -4.00
CA ALA A 23 -20.32 5.55 -4.20
C ALA A 23 -20.50 5.02 -5.64
N ALA A 24 -20.01 5.76 -6.64
CA ALA A 24 -20.02 5.30 -8.02
C ALA A 24 -19.12 4.07 -8.23
N ARG A 25 -17.90 4.08 -7.70
CA ARG A 25 -16.99 2.92 -7.74
C ARG A 25 -17.57 1.72 -7.00
N ALA A 26 -18.18 1.93 -5.83
CA ALA A 26 -18.78 0.85 -5.05
C ALA A 26 -19.93 0.14 -5.80
N ARG A 27 -20.70 0.86 -6.61
CA ARG A 27 -21.78 0.27 -7.45
C ARG A 27 -21.27 -0.64 -8.56
N GLU A 28 -20.00 -0.54 -8.95
CA GLU A 28 -19.41 -1.40 -9.98
C GLU A 28 -19.05 -2.79 -9.45
N ILE A 29 -19.07 -2.99 -8.12
CA ILE A 29 -18.74 -4.26 -7.48
C ILE A 29 -19.96 -5.19 -7.54
N ASP A 30 -19.80 -6.32 -8.23
CA ASP A 30 -20.74 -7.42 -8.23
C ASP A 30 -20.36 -8.43 -7.13
N PRO A 31 -21.17 -8.56 -6.05
CA PRO A 31 -20.84 -9.47 -4.95
C PRO A 31 -20.91 -10.96 -5.34
N LYS A 32 -21.33 -11.29 -6.56
CA LYS A 32 -21.49 -12.67 -7.05
C LYS A 32 -20.40 -13.11 -8.02
N ARG A 33 -19.46 -12.23 -8.41
CA ARG A 33 -18.34 -12.60 -9.29
C ARG A 33 -17.14 -11.68 -9.13
N ALA A 34 -15.95 -12.23 -9.40
CA ALA A 34 -14.73 -11.48 -9.54
C ALA A 34 -14.76 -10.63 -10.83
N GLN A 35 -14.20 -9.43 -10.75
CA GLN A 35 -14.12 -8.48 -11.86
C GLN A 35 -12.71 -7.92 -11.97
N ASP A 36 -12.28 -7.71 -13.21
CA ASP A 36 -11.06 -6.96 -13.53
C ASP A 36 -11.44 -5.52 -13.85
N PHE A 37 -10.93 -4.58 -13.06
CA PHE A 37 -11.19 -3.14 -13.22
C PHE A 37 -10.09 -2.43 -14.05
N GLY A 38 -9.14 -3.15 -14.63
CA GLY A 38 -8.25 -2.65 -15.67
C GLY A 38 -7.08 -1.78 -15.22
N VAL A 39 -6.77 -1.74 -13.91
CA VAL A 39 -5.61 -1.01 -13.37
C VAL A 39 -4.71 -1.96 -12.57
N GLY A 40 -3.41 -1.97 -12.89
CA GLY A 40 -2.40 -2.83 -12.26
C GLY A 40 -1.80 -2.24 -10.98
N GLY A 41 -1.15 -3.08 -10.17
CA GLY A 41 -0.44 -2.65 -8.97
C GLY A 41 0.90 -1.95 -9.25
N PRO A 42 1.42 -1.14 -8.30
CA PRO A 42 2.79 -0.64 -8.35
C PRO A 42 3.82 -1.78 -8.47
N LYS A 43 5.07 -1.48 -8.86
CA LYS A 43 6.15 -2.47 -8.90
C LYS A 43 6.80 -2.67 -7.52
N LEU A 44 7.39 -3.84 -7.31
CA LEU A 44 8.05 -4.26 -6.05
C LEU A 44 9.12 -3.25 -5.59
N GLY A 45 9.20 -3.05 -4.28
CA GLY A 45 10.17 -2.21 -3.59
C GLY A 45 10.39 -2.65 -2.14
N GLY A 46 11.61 -2.47 -1.65
CA GLY A 46 11.99 -2.70 -0.24
C GLY A 46 11.82 -1.41 0.56
N THR A 47 11.35 -1.48 1.79
CA THR A 47 11.09 -0.29 2.62
C THR A 47 11.45 -0.60 4.07
N VAL A 48 11.58 0.40 4.93
CA VAL A 48 11.58 0.23 6.39
C VAL A 48 10.55 1.20 6.95
N TYR A 49 9.65 0.69 7.79
CA TYR A 49 8.67 1.44 8.55
C TYR A 49 9.06 1.47 10.03
N LEU A 50 8.71 2.54 10.73
CA LEU A 50 8.92 2.73 12.16
C LEU A 50 7.72 3.49 12.77
N SER A 51 7.23 3.00 13.90
CA SER A 51 6.27 3.68 14.76
C SER A 51 6.92 4.01 16.11
N ALA A 52 6.72 5.22 16.62
CA ALA A 52 7.17 5.62 17.96
C ALA A 52 6.09 6.41 18.68
N ALA A 53 6.01 6.23 20.00
CA ALA A 53 5.10 6.97 20.87
C ALA A 53 5.77 7.26 22.22
N ASP A 54 5.40 8.35 22.88
CA ASP A 54 5.90 8.69 24.22
C ASP A 54 4.79 9.01 25.23
N ALA A 55 5.18 9.13 26.51
CA ALA A 55 4.26 9.39 27.61
C ALA A 55 3.63 10.80 27.59
N SER A 56 4.13 11.72 26.74
CA SER A 56 3.54 13.04 26.55
C SER A 56 2.37 13.04 25.54
N GLY A 57 2.16 11.90 24.86
CA GLY A 57 1.17 11.77 23.80
C GLY A 57 1.71 12.08 22.41
N MET A 58 3.02 12.28 22.24
CA MET A 58 3.64 12.36 20.92
C MET A 58 3.59 10.98 20.26
N MET A 59 3.25 10.97 18.98
CA MET A 59 3.30 9.77 18.14
C MET A 59 3.89 10.12 16.78
N VAL A 60 4.73 9.23 16.26
CA VAL A 60 5.44 9.39 14.99
C VAL A 60 5.22 8.16 14.14
N SER A 61 4.63 8.39 12.96
CA SER A 61 4.62 7.41 11.87
C SER A 61 5.71 7.79 10.88
N PHE A 62 6.77 6.99 10.82
CA PHE A 62 7.94 7.28 10.00
C PHE A 62 8.24 6.14 9.03
N ILE A 63 8.59 6.49 7.81
CA ILE A 63 8.89 5.51 6.77
C ILE A 63 9.91 6.06 5.80
N GLN A 64 10.92 5.25 5.48
CA GLN A 64 11.97 5.62 4.55
C GLN A 64 12.39 4.45 3.67
N SER A 65 12.87 4.73 2.47
CA SER A 65 13.27 3.69 1.51
C SER A 65 14.10 4.25 0.37
N ASN A 66 15.14 3.50 -0.01
CA ASN A 66 15.89 3.70 -1.25
C ASN A 66 15.15 3.22 -2.51
N TYR A 67 13.86 2.90 -2.40
CA TYR A 67 12.97 2.23 -3.34
C TYR A 67 13.24 0.72 -3.51
N ARG A 68 14.29 0.32 -4.23
CA ARG A 68 14.62 -1.11 -4.40
C ARG A 68 15.93 -1.44 -3.70
N GLY A 69 15.88 -2.21 -2.61
CA GLY A 69 17.07 -2.66 -1.89
C GLY A 69 18.03 -1.50 -1.58
N PHE A 70 19.29 -1.63 -2.01
CA PHE A 70 20.32 -0.60 -1.87
C PHE A 70 20.12 0.67 -2.70
N GLY A 71 19.07 0.75 -3.53
CA GLY A 71 18.76 1.90 -4.36
C GLY A 71 19.31 1.76 -5.77
N SER A 72 20.04 2.77 -6.25
CA SER A 72 20.59 2.80 -7.61
C SER A 72 21.83 1.92 -7.80
N GLY A 73 22.39 1.39 -6.70
CA GLY A 73 23.70 0.75 -6.68
C GLY A 73 24.86 1.76 -6.61
N VAL A 74 24.58 3.06 -6.65
CA VAL A 74 25.60 4.12 -6.52
C VAL A 74 25.78 4.45 -5.04
N ALA A 75 27.02 4.33 -4.56
CA ALA A 75 27.45 4.78 -3.24
C ALA A 75 28.46 5.92 -3.37
N ILE A 76 28.31 6.98 -2.58
CA ILE A 76 29.25 8.10 -2.59
C ILE A 76 30.55 7.65 -1.89
N PRO A 77 31.71 7.70 -2.55
CA PRO A 77 32.97 7.18 -2.00
C PRO A 77 33.32 7.76 -0.63
N GLY A 78 33.67 6.88 0.32
CA GLY A 78 34.11 7.27 1.67
C GLY A 78 33.01 7.75 2.64
N THR A 79 31.74 7.78 2.23
CA THR A 79 30.65 8.35 3.06
C THR A 79 29.64 7.34 3.60
N GLY A 80 29.55 6.15 2.99
CA GLY A 80 28.47 5.19 3.27
C GLY A 80 27.08 5.63 2.77
N ILE A 81 26.98 6.73 2.02
CA ILE A 81 25.70 7.21 1.48
C ILE A 81 25.37 6.48 0.19
N HIS A 82 24.31 5.67 0.22
CA HIS A 82 23.74 4.99 -0.95
C HIS A 82 22.63 5.83 -1.56
N LEU A 83 22.69 6.07 -2.87
CA LEU A 83 21.69 6.87 -3.58
C LEU A 83 20.45 6.02 -3.91
N GLN A 84 19.26 6.57 -3.64
CA GLN A 84 17.99 5.94 -4.01
C GLN A 84 17.81 5.81 -5.53
N ASN A 85 16.99 4.85 -5.98
CA ASN A 85 16.51 4.76 -7.38
C ASN A 85 15.03 5.13 -7.53
N ARG A 86 14.53 6.03 -6.68
CA ARG A 86 13.12 6.46 -6.63
C ARG A 86 12.61 7.07 -7.93
N GLY A 87 13.49 7.61 -8.79
CA GLY A 87 13.13 8.08 -10.13
C GLY A 87 12.46 7.01 -11.00
N TYR A 88 12.64 5.73 -10.68
CA TYR A 88 11.91 4.63 -11.33
C TYR A 88 10.39 4.68 -11.11
N GLY A 89 9.92 5.49 -10.16
CA GLY A 89 8.51 5.76 -9.95
C GLY A 89 7.87 6.63 -11.04
N PHE A 90 8.62 7.27 -11.92
CA PHE A 90 8.07 8.06 -13.04
C PHE A 90 7.51 7.19 -14.16
N SER A 91 6.53 7.74 -14.89
CA SER A 91 6.13 7.26 -16.21
C SER A 91 6.98 7.90 -17.30
N LEU A 92 7.14 7.19 -18.42
CA LEU A 92 7.70 7.74 -19.67
C LEU A 92 6.62 8.02 -20.72
N ASP A 93 5.36 7.72 -20.41
CA ASP A 93 4.23 8.09 -21.25
C ASP A 93 3.95 9.60 -21.10
N PRO A 94 4.06 10.40 -22.17
CA PRO A 94 3.79 11.84 -22.14
C PRO A 94 2.36 12.19 -21.71
N ALA A 95 1.40 11.28 -21.88
CA ALA A 95 0.02 11.47 -21.43
C ALA A 95 -0.16 11.24 -19.92
N SER A 96 0.85 10.71 -19.23
CA SER A 96 0.78 10.45 -17.80
C SER A 96 1.00 11.71 -16.97
N GLN A 97 0.11 11.98 -16.01
CA GLN A 97 0.34 12.98 -14.96
C GLN A 97 1.60 12.71 -14.14
N ASN A 98 2.12 11.48 -14.16
CA ASN A 98 3.37 11.08 -13.52
C ASN A 98 4.54 10.98 -14.52
N HIS A 99 4.44 11.63 -15.70
CA HIS A 99 5.54 11.73 -16.65
C HIS A 99 6.75 12.44 -16.02
N VAL A 100 7.96 11.97 -16.34
CA VAL A 100 9.23 12.53 -15.85
C VAL A 100 9.40 14.01 -16.23
N ALA A 101 9.83 14.85 -15.28
CA ALA A 101 10.12 16.26 -15.51
C ALA A 101 11.13 16.80 -14.49
N GLY A 102 11.82 17.90 -14.83
CA GLY A 102 12.75 18.57 -13.93
C GLY A 102 12.05 19.15 -12.70
N GLY A 103 12.63 18.97 -11.51
CA GLY A 103 12.08 19.48 -10.24
C GLY A 103 10.83 18.74 -9.72
N LYS A 104 10.27 17.82 -10.49
CA LYS A 104 9.09 17.04 -10.13
C LYS A 104 9.44 15.87 -9.21
N ARG A 105 8.53 15.49 -8.32
CA ARG A 105 8.65 14.27 -7.50
C ARG A 105 7.94 13.09 -8.19
N PRO A 106 8.55 11.90 -8.24
CA PRO A 106 7.89 10.72 -8.79
C PRO A 106 6.75 10.25 -7.90
N PHE A 107 5.86 9.40 -8.43
CA PHE A 107 4.96 8.61 -7.60
C PHE A 107 5.74 7.86 -6.50
N HIS A 108 5.27 7.95 -5.26
CA HIS A 108 5.86 7.28 -4.12
C HIS A 108 5.01 6.08 -3.69
N THR A 109 5.67 4.96 -3.43
CA THR A 109 5.07 3.78 -2.82
C THR A 109 5.03 3.86 -1.30
N ILE A 110 5.79 4.79 -0.71
CA ILE A 110 5.98 4.95 0.73
C ILE A 110 4.79 5.73 1.30
N ILE A 111 4.09 5.15 2.27
CA ILE A 111 2.94 5.78 2.92
C ILE A 111 2.96 5.55 4.44
N PRO A 112 3.26 6.55 5.28
CA PRO A 112 3.05 6.43 6.74
C PRO A 112 1.55 6.57 7.05
N GLY A 113 1.04 5.70 7.92
CA GLY A 113 -0.36 5.68 8.35
C GLY A 113 -0.54 6.29 9.73
N PHE A 114 -1.61 7.06 9.90
CA PHE A 114 -1.95 7.65 11.19
C PHE A 114 -3.47 7.72 11.35
N VAL A 115 -3.98 7.25 12.49
CA VAL A 115 -5.41 7.26 12.82
C VAL A 115 -5.68 8.32 13.87
N MET A 116 -6.64 9.17 13.57
CA MET A 116 -7.20 10.15 14.51
C MET A 116 -8.56 9.63 14.98
N GLY A 117 -8.72 9.47 16.28
CA GLY A 117 -10.02 9.28 16.91
C GLY A 117 -10.71 10.62 17.17
N LYS A 118 -11.96 10.56 17.64
CA LYS A 118 -12.75 11.74 18.02
C LYS A 118 -12.08 12.58 19.13
N ASP A 119 -11.35 11.93 20.03
CA ASP A 119 -10.76 12.55 21.23
C ASP A 119 -9.25 12.82 21.07
N GLY A 120 -8.67 12.56 19.89
CA GLY A 120 -7.24 12.75 19.66
C GLY A 120 -6.59 11.62 18.85
N PRO A 121 -5.25 11.62 18.76
CA PRO A 121 -4.52 10.65 17.97
C PRO A 121 -4.64 9.25 18.62
N LEU A 122 -4.92 8.22 17.81
CA LEU A 122 -5.24 6.88 18.29
C LEU A 122 -4.14 5.85 17.97
N MET A 123 -3.59 5.90 16.75
CA MET A 123 -2.67 4.87 16.28
C MET A 123 -1.76 5.40 15.17
N SER A 124 -0.45 5.28 15.36
CA SER A 124 0.53 5.33 14.28
C SER A 124 0.74 3.92 13.76
N PHE A 125 0.63 3.72 12.45
CA PHE A 125 0.72 2.39 11.85
C PHE A 125 1.33 2.42 10.45
N GLY A 126 1.83 1.28 9.99
CA GLY A 126 2.31 1.13 8.63
C GLY A 126 2.52 -0.31 8.25
N VAL A 127 2.29 -0.62 6.97
CA VAL A 127 2.57 -1.95 6.42
C VAL A 127 3.60 -1.81 5.32
N MET A 128 4.71 -2.49 5.46
CA MET A 128 5.84 -2.47 4.53
C MET A 128 5.57 -3.35 3.29
N GLY A 129 6.42 -3.28 2.26
CA GLY A 129 6.35 -4.23 1.11
C GLY A 129 5.84 -3.65 -0.22
N GLY A 130 6.21 -2.41 -0.53
CA GLY A 130 5.98 -1.78 -1.83
C GLY A 130 4.50 -1.74 -2.27
N PRO A 131 4.05 -2.52 -3.27
CA PRO A 131 2.65 -2.53 -3.72
C PRO A 131 1.66 -3.01 -2.64
N MET A 132 2.16 -3.71 -1.62
CA MET A 132 1.37 -4.16 -0.47
C MET A 132 0.97 -3.01 0.45
N GLN A 133 1.71 -1.89 0.50
CA GLN A 133 1.51 -0.90 1.57
C GLN A 133 0.06 -0.41 1.65
N ALA A 134 -0.51 0.05 0.53
CA ALA A 134 -1.89 0.56 0.53
C ALA A 134 -2.93 -0.54 0.86
N GLN A 135 -2.71 -1.76 0.37
CA GLN A 135 -3.60 -2.90 0.61
C GLN A 135 -3.53 -3.37 2.06
N GLY A 136 -2.33 -3.38 2.64
CA GLY A 136 -2.09 -3.69 4.04
C GLY A 136 -2.65 -2.61 4.96
N HIS A 137 -2.51 -1.33 4.60
CA HIS A 137 -3.12 -0.22 5.35
C HIS A 137 -4.63 -0.40 5.43
N MET A 138 -5.30 -0.71 4.32
CA MET A 138 -6.73 -0.99 4.31
C MET A 138 -7.07 -2.17 5.23
N GLN A 139 -6.31 -3.27 5.17
CA GLN A 139 -6.54 -4.44 6.01
C GLN A 139 -6.39 -4.13 7.51
N ILE A 140 -5.35 -3.38 7.91
CA ILE A 140 -5.13 -2.98 9.31
C ILE A 140 -6.24 -2.06 9.81
N ILE A 141 -6.67 -1.09 9.00
CA ILE A 141 -7.75 -0.16 9.37
C ILE A 141 -9.09 -0.89 9.51
N LEU A 142 -9.44 -1.79 8.59
CA LEU A 142 -10.67 -2.58 8.72
C LEU A 142 -10.65 -3.43 10.00
N ARG A 143 -9.53 -4.10 10.28
CA ARG A 143 -9.39 -4.95 11.47
C ARG A 143 -9.51 -4.18 12.76
N THR A 144 -8.78 -3.08 12.88
CA THR A 144 -8.74 -2.30 14.12
C THR A 144 -9.96 -1.41 14.30
N GLN A 145 -10.43 -0.74 13.24
CA GLN A 145 -11.48 0.29 13.34
C GLN A 145 -12.88 -0.23 13.09
N LEU A 146 -13.05 -1.23 12.20
CA LEU A 146 -14.36 -1.82 11.91
C LEU A 146 -14.63 -3.07 12.75
N TRP A 147 -13.64 -3.94 12.94
CA TRP A 147 -13.80 -5.20 13.68
C TRP A 147 -13.27 -5.16 15.12
N GLY A 148 -12.72 -4.03 15.56
CA GLY A 148 -12.28 -3.82 16.95
C GLY A 148 -11.15 -4.74 17.41
N GLN A 149 -10.36 -5.28 16.47
CA GLN A 149 -9.19 -6.08 16.80
C GLN A 149 -8.10 -5.20 17.41
N ASP A 150 -7.37 -5.73 18.39
CA ASP A 150 -6.17 -5.05 18.88
C ASP A 150 -5.06 -5.03 17.81
N PRO A 151 -4.04 -4.16 17.94
CA PRO A 151 -2.99 -4.02 16.92
C PRO A 151 -2.24 -5.31 16.61
N GLN A 152 -1.96 -6.16 17.62
CA GLN A 152 -1.23 -7.40 17.42
C GLN A 152 -2.10 -8.41 16.67
N MET A 153 -3.36 -8.56 17.07
CA MET A 153 -4.31 -9.42 16.37
C MET A 153 -4.51 -8.98 14.91
N ALA A 154 -4.59 -7.67 14.66
CA ALA A 154 -4.70 -7.12 13.31
C ALA A 154 -3.45 -7.39 12.46
N ALA A 155 -2.26 -7.36 13.08
CA ALA A 155 -0.99 -7.64 12.42
C ALA A 155 -0.79 -9.13 12.11
N ASP A 156 -1.17 -10.02 13.02
CA ASP A 156 -1.03 -11.48 12.90
C ASP A 156 -2.04 -12.12 11.95
N ALA A 157 -3.14 -11.41 11.67
CA ALA A 157 -4.20 -11.95 10.83
C ALA A 157 -3.73 -12.18 9.38
N PRO A 158 -4.16 -13.28 8.73
CA PRO A 158 -3.78 -13.60 7.36
C PRO A 158 -4.11 -12.47 6.39
N ARG A 159 -3.18 -12.21 5.47
CA ARG A 159 -3.24 -11.14 4.48
C ARG A 159 -3.42 -11.68 3.07
N TRP A 160 -3.87 -10.77 2.22
CA TRP A 160 -3.99 -10.98 0.79
C TRP A 160 -3.50 -9.75 0.03
N ARG A 161 -3.14 -9.96 -1.23
CA ARG A 161 -2.71 -8.90 -2.15
C ARG A 161 -3.24 -9.16 -3.55
N VAL A 162 -3.97 -8.20 -4.10
CA VAL A 162 -4.33 -8.19 -5.53
C VAL A 162 -3.07 -7.88 -6.33
N MET A 163 -2.78 -8.74 -7.31
CA MET A 163 -1.59 -8.66 -8.15
C MET A 163 -1.91 -7.94 -9.46
N SER A 164 -2.79 -8.53 -10.27
CA SER A 164 -3.23 -8.01 -11.56
C SER A 164 -4.46 -8.77 -12.04
N GLY A 165 -5.41 -8.06 -12.64
CA GLY A 165 -6.66 -8.66 -13.10
C GLY A 165 -7.38 -9.42 -11.98
N LEU A 166 -7.66 -10.70 -12.20
CA LEU A 166 -8.33 -11.56 -11.21
C LEU A 166 -7.35 -12.24 -10.24
N ALA A 167 -6.03 -12.02 -10.37
CA ALA A 167 -5.03 -12.69 -9.56
C ALA A 167 -4.89 -12.08 -8.16
N VAL A 168 -4.98 -12.95 -7.15
CA VAL A 168 -4.85 -12.59 -5.72
C VAL A 168 -3.88 -13.56 -5.05
N ALA A 169 -2.83 -13.03 -4.46
CA ALA A 169 -1.95 -13.79 -3.58
C ALA A 169 -2.54 -13.79 -2.16
N CYS A 170 -2.52 -14.94 -1.49
CA CYS A 170 -2.96 -15.09 -0.10
C CYS A 170 -1.88 -15.79 0.72
N GLU A 171 -1.81 -15.47 2.02
CA GLU A 171 -1.07 -16.31 2.97
C GLU A 171 -1.70 -17.70 3.06
N ASP A 172 -0.87 -18.72 3.26
CA ASP A 172 -1.30 -20.12 3.39
C ASP A 172 -2.13 -20.41 4.66
N THR A 173 -2.09 -19.49 5.63
CA THR A 173 -2.90 -19.49 6.85
C THR A 173 -4.33 -18.97 6.65
N MET A 174 -4.70 -18.55 5.44
CA MET A 174 -6.05 -18.08 5.12
C MET A 174 -7.09 -19.21 5.30
N ASP A 175 -8.23 -18.89 5.91
CA ASP A 175 -9.32 -19.85 6.13
C ASP A 175 -9.77 -20.54 4.82
N ALA A 176 -9.85 -21.86 4.86
CA ALA A 176 -10.15 -22.68 3.68
C ALA A 176 -11.54 -22.40 3.07
N ALA A 177 -12.53 -22.02 3.89
CA ALA A 177 -13.86 -21.65 3.41
C ALA A 177 -13.82 -20.30 2.68
N VAL A 178 -13.04 -19.33 3.17
CA VAL A 178 -12.81 -18.06 2.47
C VAL A 178 -12.13 -18.30 1.12
N VAL A 179 -11.09 -19.14 1.10
CA VAL A 179 -10.40 -19.55 -0.13
C VAL A 179 -11.35 -20.18 -1.14
N ALA A 180 -12.20 -21.11 -0.70
CA ALA A 180 -13.18 -21.77 -1.55
C ALA A 180 -14.21 -20.76 -2.11
N GLY A 181 -14.70 -19.85 -1.26
CA GLY A 181 -15.63 -18.79 -1.66
C GLY A 181 -15.04 -17.86 -2.73
N LEU A 182 -13.81 -17.38 -2.54
CA LEU A 182 -13.14 -16.52 -3.50
C LEU A 182 -12.90 -17.24 -4.85
N LYS A 183 -12.53 -18.51 -4.83
CA LYS A 183 -12.41 -19.32 -6.06
C LYS A 183 -13.75 -19.47 -6.76
N ALA A 184 -14.83 -19.71 -6.03
CA ALA A 184 -16.18 -19.83 -6.59
C ALA A 184 -16.68 -18.54 -7.23
N LEU A 185 -16.26 -17.37 -6.72
CA LEU A 185 -16.51 -16.08 -7.34
C LEU A 185 -15.66 -15.85 -8.61
N GLY A 186 -14.59 -16.63 -8.83
CA GLY A 186 -13.74 -16.54 -10.03
C GLY A 186 -12.37 -15.89 -9.81
N HIS A 187 -11.95 -15.67 -8.56
CA HIS A 187 -10.60 -15.17 -8.26
C HIS A 187 -9.54 -16.24 -8.55
N GLN A 188 -8.39 -15.80 -9.09
CA GLN A 188 -7.24 -16.66 -9.39
C GLN A 188 -6.26 -16.59 -8.22
N LEU A 189 -6.36 -17.55 -7.30
CA LEU A 189 -5.58 -17.53 -6.06
C LEU A 189 -4.21 -18.19 -6.22
N SER A 190 -3.17 -17.52 -5.72
CA SER A 190 -1.86 -18.10 -5.43
C SER A 190 -1.58 -18.04 -3.94
N PHE A 191 -0.77 -18.97 -3.43
CA PHE A 191 -0.41 -19.05 -2.02
C PHE A 191 1.08 -18.86 -1.85
N GLU A 192 1.47 -18.05 -0.88
CA GLU A 192 2.87 -17.83 -0.50
C GLU A 192 3.00 -18.01 1.01
N THR A 193 4.11 -18.60 1.43
CA THR A 193 4.43 -18.73 2.86
C THR A 193 4.77 -17.35 3.45
N PRO A 194 4.44 -17.09 4.73
CA PRO A 194 4.67 -15.80 5.37
C PRO A 194 6.15 -15.36 5.44
N ASP A 195 7.08 -16.31 5.35
CA ASP A 195 8.53 -16.12 5.50
C ASP A 195 9.22 -15.46 4.29
N ASN A 196 8.53 -15.32 3.16
CA ASN A 196 9.06 -14.60 2.03
C ASN A 196 9.06 -13.10 2.34
N SER A 197 10.21 -12.55 2.74
CA SER A 197 10.39 -11.27 3.47
C SER A 197 9.79 -10.00 2.84
N PHE A 198 9.16 -10.10 1.66
CA PHE A 198 8.52 -9.00 0.94
C PHE A 198 7.14 -9.36 0.33
N GLY A 199 6.59 -10.55 0.62
CA GLY A 199 5.32 -11.01 0.05
C GLY A 199 4.12 -10.19 0.54
N PHE A 200 3.84 -10.27 1.86
CA PHE A 200 2.69 -9.61 2.51
C PHE A 200 3.05 -8.48 3.47
N GLY A 201 4.33 -8.10 3.53
CA GLY A 201 4.80 -6.96 4.31
C GLY A 201 5.02 -7.21 5.80
N GLY A 202 5.65 -6.26 6.48
CA GLY A 202 5.73 -6.21 7.95
C GLY A 202 4.89 -5.05 8.46
N ALA A 203 4.12 -5.28 9.54
CA ALA A 203 3.26 -4.27 10.15
C ALA A 203 3.87 -3.80 11.48
N GLN A 204 3.77 -2.50 11.77
CA GLN A 204 4.02 -1.89 13.08
C GLN A 204 3.04 -0.74 13.30
#